data_AF-A0A2R7NK66-F1
#
_entry.id   AF-A0A2R7NK66-F1
#
_cell.length_a   1.000
_cell.length_b   1.000
_cell.length_c   1.000
_cell.angle_alpha   90.00
_cell.angle_beta   90.00
_cell.angle_gamma   90.00
#
_symmetry.space_group_name_H-M   'P 1'
#
loop_
_entity.id
_entity.type
_entity.pdbx_description
1 polymer ?
#
loop_
_entity_poly.entity_id
_entity_poly.type
_entity_poly.pdbx_seq_one_letter_code
_entity_poly.pdbx_strand_id
1 'polypeptide(L)'
;FDQSVSGLNITGNVAFQVKGHNVKNYNIKVTANCELSDEYINRWKTEHFNAIIKAYEEAYKKFQEEQARLDAEQKEKEAQSKERQGNYYRYMEHDTLKHNCIAYLLQDYLTTLGQARTNGAEDTTRMDNFEVYLSDELDKYAALAKFMEQAFEWEIMDYTFYPYYWANRKSWQEFYLTESMDPLFRSFLQAGMARIVVTVRPGFEAAVQFFLETGLIWNGGAVPVIGDPMYMSIVDEMRQPTGEAQGKYWITRLPTTLTILQDKSTGLAVDHALPIFPEDDPKNCENPKELEFESSFRLDNTAQLQHGEKDTSTLG
;
A
#
# COMPACT_ATOMS: atom_id res chain seq x y z
N PHE A 1 -72.37 39.83 74.68
CA PHE A 1 -72.59 38.64 73.83
C PHE A 1 -71.32 38.43 73.04
N ASP A 2 -70.55 37.42 73.40
CA ASP A 2 -69.31 37.05 72.71
C ASP A 2 -69.64 35.80 71.90
N GLN A 3 -69.89 35.97 70.60
CA GLN A 3 -70.12 34.87 69.68
C GLN A 3 -68.88 34.74 68.80
N SER A 4 -68.08 33.71 69.05
CA SER A 4 -67.00 33.30 68.17
C SER A 4 -67.48 32.11 67.33
N VAL A 5 -67.31 32.21 66.01
CA VAL A 5 -67.51 31.10 65.08
C VAL A 5 -66.14 30.79 64.50
N SER A 6 -65.65 29.58 64.75
CA SER A 6 -64.39 29.07 64.22
C SER A 6 -64.66 27.86 63.31
N GLY A 7 -63.76 27.60 62.35
CA GLY A 7 -63.87 26.46 61.43
C GLY A 7 -64.61 26.70 60.11
N LEU A 8 -64.74 27.97 59.67
CA LEU A 8 -65.33 28.28 58.37
C LEU A 8 -64.28 28.07 57.26
N ASN A 9 -64.43 27.00 56.47
CA ASN A 9 -63.69 26.80 55.22
C ASN A 9 -64.40 27.55 54.10
N ILE A 10 -63.98 28.79 53.83
CA ILE A 10 -64.62 29.66 52.84
C ILE A 10 -63.65 29.89 51.68
N THR A 11 -64.09 29.61 50.46
CA THR A 11 -63.35 29.88 49.23
C THR A 11 -63.97 31.08 48.51
N GLY A 12 -63.15 32.07 48.15
CA GLY A 12 -63.60 33.28 47.45
C GLY A 12 -63.82 34.50 48.34
N ASN A 13 -64.63 35.46 47.88
CA ASN A 13 -64.80 36.76 48.54
C ASN A 13 -65.78 36.67 49.71
N VAL A 14 -65.35 37.03 50.91
CA VAL A 14 -66.16 36.94 52.14
C VAL A 14 -66.58 38.33 52.58
N ALA A 15 -67.87 38.61 52.52
CA ALA A 15 -68.45 39.86 53.01
C ALA A 15 -69.00 39.65 54.43
N PHE A 16 -68.52 40.45 55.39
CA PHE A 16 -69.11 40.52 56.73
C PHE A 16 -69.89 41.83 56.88
N GLN A 17 -71.11 41.73 57.38
CA GLN A 17 -71.96 42.89 57.69
C GLN A 17 -72.35 42.85 59.15
N VAL A 18 -72.15 43.96 59.85
CA VAL A 18 -72.53 44.11 61.25
C VAL A 18 -73.58 45.20 61.37
N LYS A 19 -74.71 44.86 61.99
CA LYS A 19 -75.82 45.77 62.25
C LYS A 19 -76.10 45.80 63.74
N GLY A 20 -76.17 47.00 64.32
CA GLY A 20 -76.48 47.20 65.73
C GLY A 20 -77.41 48.40 65.93
N HIS A 21 -78.17 48.40 67.02
CA HIS A 21 -79.03 49.51 67.43
C HIS A 21 -78.62 49.96 68.85
N ASN A 22 -78.43 51.26 69.04
CA ASN A 22 -78.03 51.89 70.30
C ASN A 22 -76.67 51.42 70.89
N VAL A 23 -75.65 51.28 70.05
CA VAL A 23 -74.30 50.80 70.44
C VAL A 23 -73.32 51.97 70.51
N LYS A 24 -72.64 52.17 71.65
CA LYS A 24 -71.65 53.26 71.82
C LYS A 24 -70.28 52.96 71.20
N ASN A 25 -69.80 51.72 71.28
CA ASN A 25 -68.55 51.26 70.67
C ASN A 25 -68.67 49.76 70.33
N TYR A 26 -68.12 49.33 69.20
CA TYR A 26 -67.96 47.92 68.85
C TYR A 26 -66.56 47.70 68.23
N ASN A 27 -65.99 46.52 68.43
CA ASN A 27 -64.69 46.13 67.86
C ASN A 27 -64.85 44.75 67.22
N ILE A 28 -64.37 44.61 65.99
CA ILE A 28 -64.37 43.36 65.24
C ILE A 28 -62.92 43.03 64.91
N LYS A 29 -62.45 41.87 65.36
CA LYS A 29 -61.16 41.31 64.97
C LYS A 29 -61.40 40.07 64.12
N VAL A 30 -61.04 40.15 62.84
CA VAL A 30 -61.08 39.01 61.93
C VAL A 30 -59.65 38.51 61.72
N THR A 31 -59.40 37.24 61.99
CA THR A 31 -58.15 36.56 61.66
C THR A 31 -58.50 35.42 60.72
N ALA A 32 -58.04 35.50 59.47
CA ALA A 32 -58.24 34.48 58.45
C ALA A 32 -56.90 33.85 58.07
N ASN A 33 -56.85 32.51 58.04
CA ASN A 33 -55.74 31.75 57.48
C ASN A 33 -56.13 31.35 56.06
N CYS A 34 -55.41 31.88 55.06
CA CYS A 34 -55.67 31.59 53.66
C CYS A 34 -54.68 30.54 53.17
N GLU A 35 -55.19 29.48 52.57
CA GLU A 35 -54.40 28.49 51.82
C GLU A 35 -54.77 28.61 50.33
N LEU A 36 -53.78 28.46 49.46
CA LEU A 36 -54.04 28.45 48.01
C LEU A 36 -54.84 27.20 47.67
N SER A 37 -55.91 27.36 46.88
CA SER A 37 -56.67 26.21 46.37
C SER A 37 -55.80 25.32 45.47
N ASP A 38 -55.98 24.00 45.57
CA ASP A 38 -55.27 23.02 44.74
C ASP A 38 -55.49 23.25 43.24
N GLU A 39 -56.68 23.71 42.84
CA GLU A 39 -57.02 24.00 41.44
C GLU A 39 -56.19 25.17 40.87
N TYR A 40 -55.97 26.22 41.66
CA TYR A 40 -55.09 27.32 41.28
C TYR A 40 -53.63 26.87 41.15
N ILE A 41 -53.14 26.06 42.10
CA ILE A 41 -51.77 25.52 42.06
C ILE A 41 -51.58 24.62 40.83
N ASN A 42 -52.56 23.77 40.51
CA ASN A 42 -52.47 22.89 39.34
C ASN A 42 -52.50 23.68 38.02
N ARG A 43 -53.37 24.68 37.90
CA ARG A 43 -53.37 25.58 36.73
C ARG A 43 -52.04 26.33 36.58
N TRP A 44 -51.50 26.86 37.68
CA TRP A 44 -50.19 27.51 37.69
C TRP A 44 -49.08 26.54 37.24
N LYS A 45 -49.06 25.31 37.77
CA LYS A 45 -48.10 24.27 37.36
C LYS A 45 -48.21 23.97 35.86
N THR A 46 -49.43 23.82 35.33
CA THR A 46 -49.66 23.53 33.91
C THR A 46 -49.21 24.69 33.02
N GLU A 47 -49.54 25.94 33.37
CA GLU A 47 -49.11 27.12 32.61
C GLU A 47 -47.59 27.24 32.53
N HIS A 48 -46.92 27.09 33.69
CA HIS A 48 -45.46 27.17 33.73
C HIS A 48 -44.77 25.98 33.08
N PHE A 49 -45.32 24.77 33.23
CA PHE A 49 -44.81 23.59 32.53
C PHE A 49 -44.89 23.76 31.01
N ASN A 50 -46.03 24.22 30.50
CA ASN A 50 -46.21 24.48 29.07
C ASN A 50 -45.24 25.57 28.57
N ALA A 51 -44.99 26.61 29.36
CA ALA A 51 -44.01 27.64 29.00
C ALA A 51 -42.57 27.08 28.90
N ILE A 52 -42.18 26.20 29.83
CA ILE A 52 -40.87 25.54 29.83
C ILE A 52 -40.72 24.61 28.63
N ILE A 53 -41.72 23.76 28.38
CA ILE A 53 -41.70 22.81 27.25
C ILE A 53 -41.65 23.55 25.92
N LYS A 54 -42.43 24.63 25.76
CA LYS A 54 -42.39 25.44 24.55
C LYS A 54 -41.01 26.06 24.30
N ALA A 55 -40.39 26.63 25.34
CA ALA A 55 -39.03 27.17 25.23
C ALA A 55 -37.99 26.08 24.89
N TYR A 56 -38.15 24.89 25.46
CA TYR A 56 -37.30 23.74 25.15
C TYR A 56 -37.47 23.27 23.71
N GLU A 57 -38.70 23.12 23.22
CA GLU A 57 -38.98 22.69 21.83
C GLU A 57 -38.42 23.68 20.81
N GLU A 58 -38.55 24.99 21.07
CA GLU A 58 -37.96 26.03 20.23
C GLU A 58 -36.41 25.96 20.22
N ALA A 59 -35.78 25.74 21.38
CA ALA A 59 -34.34 25.58 21.48
C ALA A 59 -33.86 24.28 20.81
N TYR A 60 -34.60 23.19 20.98
CA TYR A 60 -34.29 21.89 20.38
C TYR A 60 -34.40 21.93 18.86
N LYS A 61 -35.41 22.62 18.32
CA LYS A 61 -35.54 22.84 16.88
C LYS A 61 -34.36 23.63 16.32
N LYS A 62 -33.95 24.72 16.99
CA LYS A 62 -32.75 25.49 16.60
C LYS A 62 -31.48 24.63 16.63
N PHE A 63 -31.33 23.79 17.65
CA PHE A 63 -30.19 22.86 17.75
C PHE A 63 -30.18 21.85 16.59
N GLN A 64 -31.32 21.25 16.25
CA GLN A 64 -31.41 20.33 15.12
C GLN A 64 -31.12 21.03 13.77
N GLU A 65 -31.63 22.24 13.58
CA GLU A 65 -31.34 23.06 12.39
C GLU A 65 -29.85 23.40 12.28
N GLU A 66 -29.22 23.78 13.39
CA GLU A 66 -27.78 24.08 13.43
C GLU A 66 -26.95 22.81 13.20
N GLN A 67 -27.29 21.69 13.82
CA GLN A 67 -26.61 20.40 13.60
C GLN A 67 -26.73 19.98 12.14
N ALA A 68 -27.93 20.06 11.55
CA ALA A 68 -28.13 19.74 10.14
C ALA A 68 -27.37 20.68 9.20
N ARG A 69 -27.28 21.98 9.54
CA ARG A 69 -26.48 22.95 8.78
C ARG A 69 -24.99 22.61 8.85
N LEU A 70 -24.47 22.32 10.04
CA LEU A 70 -23.08 21.93 10.24
C LEU A 70 -22.76 20.62 9.53
N ASP A 71 -23.62 19.61 9.63
CA ASP A 71 -23.44 18.33 8.94
C ASP A 71 -23.49 18.49 7.41
N ALA A 72 -24.34 19.39 6.89
CA ALA A 72 -24.40 19.70 5.47
C ALA A 72 -23.15 20.46 5.01
N GLU A 73 -22.70 21.47 5.76
CA GLU A 73 -21.49 22.23 5.48
C GLU A 73 -20.23 21.33 5.54
N GLN A 74 -20.19 20.41 6.50
CA GLN A 74 -19.12 19.42 6.63
C GLN A 74 -19.11 18.47 5.43
N LYS A 75 -20.27 17.92 5.04
CA LYS A 75 -20.41 17.05 3.85
C LYS A 75 -20.04 17.76 2.56
N GLU A 76 -20.42 19.03 2.42
CA GLU A 76 -20.13 19.81 1.22
C GLU A 76 -18.65 20.18 1.14
N LYS A 77 -18.02 20.56 2.27
CA LYS A 77 -16.57 20.72 2.37
C LYS A 77 -15.84 19.40 2.12
N GLU A 78 -16.29 18.29 2.69
CA GLU A 78 -15.73 16.95 2.44
C GLU A 78 -15.85 16.54 0.97
N ALA A 79 -16.97 16.82 0.31
CA ALA A 79 -17.16 16.50 -1.11
C ALA A 79 -16.26 17.35 -2.02
N GLN A 80 -16.20 18.66 -1.80
CA GLN A 80 -15.32 19.56 -2.56
C GLN A 80 -13.83 19.32 -2.28
N SER A 81 -13.52 18.85 -1.08
CA SER A 81 -12.17 18.47 -0.66
C SER A 81 -11.78 17.13 -1.25
N LYS A 82 -12.68 16.14 -1.31
CA LYS A 82 -12.41 14.81 -1.91
C LYS A 82 -11.95 14.85 -3.36
N GLU A 83 -12.58 15.67 -4.22
CA GLU A 83 -12.17 15.75 -5.63
C GLU A 83 -10.81 16.43 -5.82
N ARG A 84 -10.53 17.52 -5.09
CA ARG A 84 -9.23 18.21 -5.14
C ARG A 84 -8.12 17.42 -4.45
N GLN A 85 -8.44 16.70 -3.37
CA GLN A 85 -7.48 15.91 -2.60
C GLN A 85 -7.17 14.56 -3.22
N GLY A 86 -8.12 13.93 -3.93
CA GLY A 86 -7.91 12.61 -4.54
C GLY A 86 -6.70 12.59 -5.48
N ASN A 87 -6.63 13.53 -6.43
CA ASN A 87 -5.48 13.64 -7.34
C ASN A 87 -4.20 14.08 -6.63
N TYR A 88 -4.32 14.91 -5.59
CA TYR A 88 -3.18 15.35 -4.79
C TYR A 88 -2.53 14.19 -4.02
N TYR A 89 -3.33 13.28 -3.44
CA TYR A 89 -2.82 12.09 -2.77
C TYR A 89 -2.10 11.16 -3.73
N ARG A 90 -2.64 10.95 -4.93
CA ARG A 90 -1.97 10.14 -5.97
C ARG A 90 -0.64 10.75 -6.41
N TYR A 91 -0.60 12.08 -6.58
CA TYR A 91 0.64 12.77 -6.90
C TYR A 91 1.69 12.61 -5.80
N MET A 92 1.31 12.79 -4.52
CA MET A 92 2.22 12.62 -3.40
C MET A 92 2.73 11.18 -3.26
N GLU A 93 1.84 10.18 -3.38
CA GLU A 93 2.23 8.77 -3.40
C GLU A 93 3.24 8.52 -4.51
N HIS A 94 2.92 8.97 -5.72
CA HIS A 94 3.76 8.76 -6.90
C HIS A 94 5.16 9.38 -6.72
N ASP A 95 5.21 10.67 -6.36
CA ASP A 95 6.46 11.41 -6.17
C ASP A 95 7.32 10.79 -5.07
N THR A 96 6.70 10.42 -3.94
CA THR A 96 7.41 9.79 -2.82
C THR A 96 7.95 8.42 -3.20
N LEU A 97 7.16 7.59 -3.89
CA LEU A 97 7.61 6.25 -4.30
C LEU A 97 8.75 6.33 -5.31
N LYS A 98 8.64 7.22 -6.29
CA LYS A 98 9.69 7.50 -7.27
C LYS A 98 10.98 7.98 -6.60
N HIS A 99 10.88 8.94 -5.68
CA HIS A 99 12.02 9.44 -4.91
C HIS A 99 12.73 8.30 -4.18
N ASN A 100 11.98 7.44 -3.47
CA ASN A 100 12.53 6.30 -2.75
C ASN A 100 13.18 5.27 -3.70
N CYS A 101 12.60 5.01 -4.87
CA CYS A 101 13.21 4.14 -5.88
C CYS A 101 14.56 4.67 -6.37
N ILE A 102 14.63 5.96 -6.70
CA ILE A 102 15.87 6.59 -7.17
C ILE A 102 16.93 6.58 -6.05
N ALA A 103 16.52 6.89 -4.81
CA ALA A 103 17.41 6.82 -3.65
C ALA A 103 17.96 5.39 -3.44
N TYR A 104 17.11 4.37 -3.61
CA TYR A 104 17.53 2.97 -3.51
C TYR A 104 18.53 2.58 -4.61
N LEU A 105 18.29 3.00 -5.86
CA LEU A 105 19.17 2.74 -7.00
C LEU A 105 20.55 3.39 -6.85
N LEU A 106 20.61 4.59 -6.25
CA LEU A 106 21.86 5.34 -6.11
C LEU A 106 22.77 4.85 -4.99
N GLN A 107 22.27 4.02 -4.06
CA GLN A 107 22.97 3.47 -2.87
C GLN A 107 23.56 4.53 -1.90
N ASP A 108 24.34 5.50 -2.40
CA ASP A 108 24.80 6.71 -1.69
C ASP A 108 23.99 7.95 -2.14
N TYR A 109 22.69 7.96 -1.83
CA TYR A 109 21.80 9.01 -2.30
C TYR A 109 22.00 10.37 -1.60
N LEU A 110 22.55 10.39 -0.38
CA LEU A 110 22.68 11.62 0.43
C LEU A 110 23.69 12.62 -0.16
N THR A 111 24.75 12.12 -0.78
CA THR A 111 25.81 12.95 -1.36
C THR A 111 25.56 13.23 -2.84
N THR A 112 24.77 12.37 -3.50
CA THR A 112 24.50 12.43 -4.94
C THR A 112 23.28 13.28 -5.26
N LEU A 113 22.21 13.24 -4.46
CA LEU A 113 21.00 14.05 -4.66
C LEU A 113 21.06 15.38 -3.88
N GLY A 114 20.29 16.37 -4.34
CA GLY A 114 20.12 17.64 -3.60
C GLY A 114 21.34 18.56 -3.61
N GLN A 115 22.23 18.40 -4.59
CA GLN A 115 23.44 19.21 -4.69
C GLN A 115 23.10 20.68 -4.94
N ALA A 116 23.73 21.58 -4.18
CA ALA A 116 23.57 23.01 -4.36
C ALA A 116 24.20 23.44 -5.69
N ARG A 117 23.36 23.76 -6.68
CA ARG A 117 23.78 24.21 -8.02
C ARG A 117 23.48 25.68 -8.28
N THR A 118 22.93 26.36 -7.28
CA THR A 118 22.60 27.79 -7.32
C THR A 118 22.82 28.37 -5.93
N ASN A 119 23.03 29.69 -5.83
CA ASN A 119 23.04 30.39 -4.54
C ASN A 119 21.63 30.62 -3.96
N GLY A 120 20.55 30.17 -4.63
CA GLY A 120 19.17 30.43 -4.22
C GLY A 120 18.76 29.99 -2.82
N ALA A 121 19.50 29.08 -2.18
CA ALA A 121 19.25 28.63 -0.81
C ALA A 121 19.90 29.52 0.28
N GLU A 122 20.74 30.49 -0.11
CA GLU A 122 21.39 31.41 0.83
C GLU A 122 20.44 32.55 1.21
N ASP A 123 20.40 32.91 2.51
CA ASP A 123 19.59 34.03 3.02
C ASP A 123 19.95 35.39 2.40
N THR A 124 21.15 35.49 1.81
CA THR A 124 21.66 36.68 1.12
C THR A 124 21.25 36.78 -0.34
N THR A 125 20.58 35.76 -0.88
CA THR A 125 20.19 35.70 -2.28
C THR A 125 18.92 36.47 -2.55
N ARG A 126 19.00 37.32 -3.58
CA ARG A 126 17.97 38.21 -4.10
C ARG A 126 17.92 38.06 -5.61
N MET A 127 16.88 38.60 -6.24
CA MET A 127 16.70 38.47 -7.69
C MET A 127 17.85 39.10 -8.49
N ASP A 128 18.52 40.11 -7.95
CA ASP A 128 19.61 40.85 -8.59
C ASP A 128 20.99 40.18 -8.46
N ASN A 129 21.15 39.18 -7.59
CA ASN A 129 22.40 38.45 -7.39
C ASN A 129 22.23 36.92 -7.50
N PHE A 130 21.14 36.45 -8.09
CA PHE A 130 20.92 35.02 -8.32
C PHE A 130 21.91 34.48 -9.35
N GLU A 131 22.63 33.42 -8.98
CA GLU A 131 23.65 32.78 -9.81
C GLU A 131 23.46 31.27 -9.84
N VAL A 132 23.68 30.70 -11.03
CA VAL A 132 23.77 29.26 -11.25
C VAL A 132 25.25 28.90 -11.36
N TYR A 133 25.69 27.91 -10.59
CA TYR A 133 27.07 27.43 -10.62
C TYR A 133 27.28 26.55 -11.86
N LEU A 134 27.69 27.18 -12.97
CA LEU A 134 28.00 26.48 -14.22
C LEU A 134 29.37 25.79 -14.10
N SER A 135 29.37 24.46 -14.07
CA SER A 135 30.58 23.64 -14.02
C SER A 135 30.35 22.26 -14.65
N ASP A 136 31.42 21.54 -14.95
CA ASP A 136 31.35 20.14 -15.41
C ASP A 136 30.57 19.23 -14.44
N GLU A 137 30.52 19.59 -13.16
CA GLU A 137 29.74 18.87 -12.17
C GLU A 137 28.23 19.10 -12.31
N LEU A 138 27.81 20.32 -12.69
CA LEU A 138 26.41 20.60 -13.01
C LEU A 138 25.96 19.76 -14.20
N ASP A 139 26.80 19.63 -15.22
CA ASP A 139 26.49 18.82 -16.40
C ASP A 139 26.36 17.33 -16.06
N LYS A 140 27.26 16.80 -15.22
CA LYS A 140 27.17 15.42 -14.71
C LYS A 140 25.90 15.21 -13.89
N TYR A 141 25.58 16.14 -13.00
CA TYR A 141 24.38 16.08 -12.17
C TYR A 141 23.10 16.18 -13.00
N ALA A 142 23.07 17.06 -14.00
CA ALA A 142 21.95 17.19 -14.93
C ALA A 142 21.79 15.96 -15.83
N ALA A 143 22.88 15.35 -16.27
CA ALA A 143 22.85 14.09 -17.00
C ALA A 143 22.29 12.95 -16.14
N LEU A 144 22.69 12.88 -14.87
CA LEU A 144 22.13 11.94 -13.90
C LEU A 144 20.63 12.13 -13.71
N ALA A 145 20.19 13.36 -13.45
CA ALA A 145 18.78 13.68 -13.30
C ALA A 145 17.99 13.28 -14.56
N LYS A 146 18.46 13.67 -15.76
CA LYS A 146 17.82 13.30 -17.02
C LYS A 146 17.73 11.79 -17.22
N PHE A 147 18.80 11.05 -16.92
CA PHE A 147 18.80 9.60 -17.03
C PHE A 147 17.77 8.95 -16.10
N MET A 148 17.78 9.30 -14.81
CA MET A 148 16.84 8.73 -13.83
C MET A 148 15.38 9.07 -14.15
N GLU A 149 15.13 10.27 -14.66
CA GLU A 149 13.79 10.73 -15.01
C GLU A 149 13.26 10.10 -16.31
N GLN A 150 14.12 9.84 -17.30
CA GLN A 150 13.69 9.42 -18.64
C GLN A 150 13.82 7.91 -18.90
N ALA A 151 14.77 7.24 -18.25
CA ALA A 151 15.06 5.82 -18.49
C ALA A 151 13.94 4.90 -18.01
N PHE A 152 13.14 5.34 -17.04
CA PHE A 152 12.05 4.56 -16.45
C PHE A 152 10.69 5.16 -16.82
N GLU A 153 9.69 4.30 -16.95
CA GLU A 153 8.31 4.72 -17.22
C GLU A 153 7.55 4.95 -15.91
N TRP A 154 7.91 6.03 -15.20
CA TRP A 154 7.33 6.36 -13.91
C TRP A 154 5.79 6.46 -13.94
N GLU A 155 5.23 7.03 -15.02
CA GLU A 155 3.77 7.20 -15.21
C GLU A 155 2.95 5.91 -15.13
N ILE A 156 3.56 4.74 -15.39
CA ILE A 156 2.87 3.44 -15.43
C ILE A 156 3.42 2.43 -14.42
N MET A 157 4.00 2.89 -13.31
CA MET A 157 4.50 2.01 -12.27
C MET A 157 3.39 1.30 -11.49
N ASP A 158 3.63 0.04 -11.13
CA ASP A 158 2.78 -0.74 -10.24
C ASP A 158 3.39 -0.82 -8.84
N TYR A 159 2.57 -0.75 -7.80
CA TYR A 159 3.05 -0.75 -6.41
C TYR A 159 2.14 -1.54 -5.47
N THR A 160 2.75 -2.14 -4.45
CA THR A 160 2.07 -2.86 -3.38
C THR A 160 2.65 -2.44 -2.04
N PHE A 161 1.79 -1.98 -1.13
CA PHE A 161 2.19 -1.56 0.20
C PHE A 161 2.23 -2.72 1.18
N TYR A 162 3.33 -2.84 1.91
CA TYR A 162 3.47 -3.76 3.02
C TYR A 162 3.17 -3.02 4.33
N PRO A 163 2.40 -3.60 5.26
CA PRO A 163 1.91 -2.87 6.43
C PRO A 163 3.00 -2.39 7.40
N TYR A 164 2.61 -1.52 8.34
CA TYR A 164 3.46 -0.82 9.32
C TYR A 164 4.44 -1.70 10.10
N TYR A 165 4.15 -2.99 10.30
CA TYR A 165 5.04 -3.89 11.05
C TYR A 165 6.34 -4.24 10.30
N TRP A 166 6.44 -3.89 9.01
CA TRP A 166 7.69 -3.92 8.25
C TRP A 166 8.55 -2.67 8.45
N ALA A 167 8.01 -1.62 9.09
CA ALA A 167 8.77 -0.43 9.45
C ALA A 167 9.61 -0.63 10.72
N ASN A 168 10.38 0.40 11.10
CA ASN A 168 11.05 0.42 12.39
C ASN A 168 10.05 0.31 13.54
N ARG A 169 10.32 -0.60 14.50
CA ARG A 169 9.46 -0.89 15.65
C ARG A 169 9.06 0.35 16.46
N LYS A 170 9.93 1.38 16.51
CA LYS A 170 9.64 2.63 17.23
C LYS A 170 8.50 3.44 16.59
N SER A 171 8.26 3.28 15.30
CA SER A 171 7.28 4.05 14.53
C SER A 171 5.94 3.32 14.33
N TRP A 172 5.80 2.08 14.83
CA TRP A 172 4.58 1.28 14.61
C TRP A 172 3.32 1.93 15.16
N GLN A 173 3.40 2.55 16.34
CA GLN A 173 2.26 3.23 16.94
C GLN A 173 1.81 4.43 16.09
N GLU A 174 2.76 5.19 15.57
CA GLU A 174 2.50 6.34 14.70
C GLU A 174 1.82 5.91 13.40
N PHE A 175 2.39 4.93 12.69
CA PHE A 175 1.80 4.43 11.45
C PHE A 175 0.42 3.79 11.69
N TYR A 176 0.24 2.97 12.73
CA TYR A 176 -1.04 2.33 13.01
C TYR A 176 -2.18 3.33 13.28
N LEU A 177 -1.88 4.41 14.00
CA LEU A 177 -2.85 5.45 14.35
C LEU A 177 -3.09 6.46 13.22
N THR A 178 -2.35 6.37 12.12
CA THR A 178 -2.52 7.31 11.01
C THR A 178 -3.81 6.99 10.25
N GLU A 179 -4.66 8.00 10.08
CA GLU A 179 -5.92 7.92 9.35
C GLU A 179 -5.92 8.87 8.16
N SER A 180 -6.63 8.46 7.10
CA SER A 180 -6.92 9.28 5.93
C SER A 180 -8.32 8.96 5.43
N MET A 181 -8.98 9.94 4.83
CA MET A 181 -10.28 9.77 4.17
C MET A 181 -10.20 8.87 2.92
N ASP A 182 -9.03 8.81 2.28
CA ASP A 182 -8.77 7.96 1.12
C ASP A 182 -8.17 6.62 1.59
N PRO A 183 -8.83 5.48 1.34
CA PRO A 183 -8.35 4.18 1.79
C PRO A 183 -6.96 3.79 1.25
N LEU A 184 -6.65 4.15 0.00
CA LEU A 184 -5.37 3.80 -0.62
C LEU A 184 -4.25 4.71 -0.09
N PHE A 185 -4.53 6.01 0.10
CA PHE A 185 -3.58 6.90 0.77
C PHE A 185 -3.38 6.51 2.23
N ARG A 186 -4.43 6.04 2.91
CA ARG A 186 -4.30 5.48 4.25
C ARG A 186 -3.36 4.28 4.24
N SER A 187 -3.52 3.36 3.29
CA SER A 187 -2.61 2.23 3.14
C SER A 187 -1.16 2.66 2.88
N PHE A 188 -0.94 3.72 2.10
CA PHE A 188 0.37 4.32 1.91
C PHE A 188 0.97 4.87 3.21
N LEU A 189 0.21 5.65 3.99
CA LEU A 189 0.67 6.20 5.27
C LEU A 189 0.91 5.13 6.34
N GLN A 190 0.11 4.07 6.33
CA GLN A 190 0.25 2.93 7.24
C GLN A 190 1.30 1.91 6.74
N ALA A 191 1.96 2.14 5.60
CA ALA A 191 2.93 1.22 5.04
C ALA A 191 4.28 1.35 5.75
N GLY A 192 4.93 0.22 6.02
CA GLY A 192 6.32 0.19 6.47
C GLY A 192 7.33 -0.02 5.35
N MET A 193 6.89 -0.66 4.26
CA MET A 193 7.69 -0.91 3.06
C MET A 193 6.75 -0.91 1.84
N ALA A 194 7.31 -0.70 0.66
CA ALA A 194 6.58 -0.82 -0.60
C ALA A 194 7.36 -1.69 -1.59
N ARG A 195 6.66 -2.55 -2.32
CA ARG A 195 7.18 -3.22 -3.51
C ARG A 195 6.74 -2.44 -4.73
N ILE A 196 7.68 -2.03 -5.57
CA ILE A 196 7.41 -1.24 -6.77
C ILE A 196 7.95 -2.02 -7.97
N VAL A 197 7.15 -2.08 -9.03
CA VAL A 197 7.54 -2.64 -10.33
C VAL A 197 7.48 -1.50 -11.33
N VAL A 198 8.64 -1.14 -11.88
CA VAL A 198 8.78 -0.09 -12.88
C VAL A 198 9.40 -0.68 -14.15
N THR A 199 8.83 -0.34 -15.30
CA THR A 199 9.37 -0.75 -16.61
C THR A 199 10.43 0.24 -17.07
N VAL A 200 11.44 -0.29 -17.77
CA VAL A 200 12.45 0.52 -18.44
C VAL A 200 11.89 0.93 -19.80
N ARG A 201 12.07 2.20 -20.16
CA ARG A 201 11.64 2.72 -21.46
C ARG A 201 12.41 2.00 -22.58
N PRO A 202 11.74 1.58 -23.67
CA PRO A 202 12.42 0.97 -24.80
C PRO A 202 13.58 1.82 -25.33
N GLY A 203 14.75 1.22 -25.50
CA GLY A 203 15.99 1.89 -25.90
C GLY A 203 16.92 2.28 -24.75
N PHE A 204 16.45 2.21 -23.49
CA PHE A 204 17.27 2.46 -22.30
C PHE A 204 17.75 1.17 -21.59
N GLU A 205 17.38 -0.01 -22.07
CA GLU A 205 17.62 -1.29 -21.39
C GLU A 205 19.11 -1.53 -21.15
N ALA A 206 19.95 -1.37 -22.17
CA ALA A 206 21.38 -1.59 -22.04
C ALA A 206 22.06 -0.52 -21.15
N ALA A 207 21.56 0.72 -21.17
CA ALA A 207 22.08 1.79 -20.33
C ALA A 207 21.72 1.58 -18.85
N VAL A 208 20.51 1.11 -18.57
CA VAL A 208 20.07 0.74 -17.21
C VAL A 208 20.81 -0.50 -16.73
N GLN A 209 20.99 -1.52 -17.57
CA GLN A 209 21.79 -2.70 -17.20
C GLN A 209 23.22 -2.30 -16.84
N PHE A 210 23.87 -1.49 -17.68
CA PHE A 210 25.21 -0.97 -17.40
C PHE A 210 25.26 -0.18 -16.07
N PHE A 211 24.26 0.64 -15.81
CA PHE A 211 24.15 1.38 -14.55
C PHE A 211 23.99 0.44 -13.34
N LEU A 212 23.18 -0.61 -13.43
CA LEU A 212 23.00 -1.59 -12.34
C LEU A 212 24.26 -2.41 -12.07
N GLU A 213 25.07 -2.69 -13.09
CA GLU A 213 26.31 -3.45 -12.96
C GLU A 213 27.49 -2.59 -12.47
N THR A 214 27.59 -1.34 -12.91
CA THR A 214 28.78 -0.50 -12.69
C THR A 214 28.55 0.69 -11.77
N GLY A 215 27.31 1.09 -11.53
CA GLY A 215 26.95 2.34 -10.84
C GLY A 215 27.23 3.61 -11.65
N LEU A 216 27.67 3.49 -12.91
CA LEU A 216 28.02 4.62 -13.78
C LEU A 216 26.95 4.83 -14.86
N ILE A 217 26.76 6.08 -15.24
CA ILE A 217 25.77 6.49 -16.24
C ILE A 217 26.41 6.45 -17.61
N TRP A 218 25.72 5.80 -18.55
CA TRP A 218 26.14 5.78 -19.95
C TRP A 218 25.90 7.15 -20.60
N ASN A 219 26.96 7.94 -20.78
CA ASN A 219 26.87 9.34 -21.20
C ASN A 219 26.84 9.54 -22.74
N GLY A 220 26.38 8.53 -23.49
CA GLY A 220 26.30 8.56 -24.95
C GLY A 220 27.59 8.11 -25.65
N GLY A 221 27.40 7.47 -26.82
CA GLY A 221 28.40 6.67 -27.54
C GLY A 221 27.79 5.34 -27.98
N ALA A 222 28.48 4.55 -28.81
CA ALA A 222 28.07 3.17 -29.06
C ALA A 222 28.09 2.45 -27.71
N VAL A 223 26.92 2.01 -27.24
CA VAL A 223 26.79 1.14 -26.06
C VAL A 223 27.88 0.06 -26.22
N PRO A 224 28.76 -0.16 -25.23
CA PRO A 224 29.62 -1.33 -25.25
C PRO A 224 28.60 -2.45 -25.17
N VAL A 225 28.37 -3.12 -26.29
CA VAL A 225 27.44 -4.24 -26.31
C VAL A 225 27.95 -5.16 -25.22
N ILE A 226 27.15 -5.42 -24.19
CA ILE A 226 27.46 -6.48 -23.24
C ILE A 226 27.47 -7.76 -24.10
N GLY A 227 28.68 -8.22 -24.42
CA GLY A 227 28.97 -9.07 -25.58
C GLY A 227 30.19 -8.66 -26.44
N ASP A 228 30.85 -7.52 -26.18
CA ASP A 228 32.13 -7.15 -26.81
C ASP A 228 33.22 -8.14 -26.36
N PRO A 229 34.06 -8.73 -27.25
CA PRO A 229 35.01 -9.80 -26.93
C PRO A 229 36.05 -9.51 -25.83
N MET A 230 36.08 -8.28 -25.29
CA MET A 230 36.96 -7.83 -24.23
C MET A 230 36.35 -7.90 -22.82
N TYR A 231 35.04 -8.15 -22.66
CA TYR A 231 34.39 -8.31 -21.35
C TYR A 231 33.65 -9.65 -21.29
N MET A 232 34.35 -10.67 -20.80
CA MET A 232 33.78 -11.98 -20.51
C MET A 232 33.17 -11.97 -19.10
N SER A 233 31.93 -12.40 -18.95
CA SER A 233 31.31 -12.62 -17.65
C SER A 233 32.04 -13.78 -16.93
N ILE A 234 32.12 -13.76 -15.59
CA ILE A 234 32.70 -14.87 -14.80
C ILE A 234 32.02 -16.22 -15.14
N VAL A 235 30.76 -16.18 -15.60
CA VAL A 235 30.00 -17.36 -16.01
C VAL A 235 30.49 -17.92 -17.36
N ASP A 236 30.91 -17.06 -18.29
CA ASP A 236 31.52 -17.48 -19.56
C ASP A 236 32.99 -17.90 -19.41
N GLU A 237 33.69 -17.34 -18.41
CA GLU A 237 35.03 -17.80 -18.00
C GLU A 237 34.99 -19.26 -17.51
N MET A 238 33.89 -19.69 -16.86
CA MET A 238 33.68 -21.08 -16.48
C MET A 238 33.26 -22.01 -17.65
N ARG A 239 32.88 -21.45 -18.81
CA ARG A 239 32.47 -22.23 -20.00
C ARG A 239 33.60 -22.42 -21.01
N GLN A 240 34.65 -21.61 -20.97
CA GLN A 240 35.83 -21.85 -21.78
C GLN A 240 36.61 -23.06 -21.23
N PRO A 241 37.00 -24.03 -22.08
CA PRO A 241 37.87 -25.11 -21.64
C PRO A 241 39.17 -24.52 -21.10
N THR A 242 39.55 -24.93 -19.90
CA THR A 242 40.60 -24.31 -19.07
C THR A 242 42.04 -24.64 -19.56
N GLY A 243 42.29 -24.61 -20.88
CA GLY A 243 43.63 -24.78 -21.45
C GLY A 243 43.68 -25.17 -22.93
N GLU A 244 44.87 -25.06 -23.52
CA GLU A 244 45.19 -25.71 -24.79
C GLU A 244 45.27 -27.23 -24.58
N ALA A 245 44.60 -28.00 -25.44
CA ALA A 245 44.63 -29.46 -25.37
C ALA A 245 46.07 -29.98 -25.59
N GLN A 246 46.69 -30.50 -24.53
CA GLN A 246 48.03 -31.08 -24.57
C GLN A 246 47.90 -32.60 -24.69
N GLY A 247 48.26 -33.16 -25.85
CA GLY A 247 48.26 -34.59 -26.10
C GLY A 247 46.98 -35.12 -26.76
N LYS A 248 46.86 -36.45 -26.81
CA LYS A 248 45.67 -37.14 -27.32
C LYS A 248 44.58 -37.16 -26.26
N TYR A 249 43.32 -37.08 -26.65
CA TYR A 249 42.20 -37.17 -25.71
C TYR A 249 41.93 -38.63 -25.30
N TRP A 250 41.35 -38.84 -24.11
CA TRP A 250 40.90 -40.15 -23.64
C TRP A 250 39.46 -40.06 -23.14
N ILE A 251 38.74 -41.19 -23.21
CA ILE A 251 37.33 -41.26 -22.81
C ILE A 251 37.26 -41.61 -21.33
N THR A 252 36.44 -40.90 -20.56
CA THR A 252 36.18 -41.22 -19.15
C THR A 252 34.72 -41.63 -18.98
N ARG A 253 34.47 -42.81 -18.43
CA ARG A 253 33.11 -43.29 -18.12
C ARG A 253 32.76 -42.94 -16.68
N LEU A 254 31.80 -42.06 -16.48
CA LEU A 254 31.29 -41.70 -15.16
C LEU A 254 30.05 -42.55 -14.85
N PRO A 255 30.00 -43.26 -13.70
CA PRO A 255 28.79 -43.93 -13.28
C PRO A 255 27.74 -42.87 -12.91
N THR A 256 26.60 -42.89 -13.58
CA THR A 256 25.47 -42.00 -13.26
C THR A 256 24.32 -42.80 -12.68
N THR A 257 23.49 -42.17 -11.85
CA THR A 257 22.28 -42.77 -11.27
C THR A 257 21.06 -42.66 -12.19
N LEU A 258 21.26 -42.37 -13.49
CA LEU A 258 20.18 -42.19 -14.46
C LEU A 258 19.50 -43.53 -14.77
N THR A 259 18.16 -43.54 -14.71
CA THR A 259 17.32 -44.68 -15.06
C THR A 259 16.95 -44.60 -16.55
N ILE A 260 17.28 -45.65 -17.32
CA ILE A 260 16.94 -45.71 -18.75
C ILE A 260 15.45 -46.05 -18.90
N LEU A 261 14.71 -45.21 -19.63
CA LEU A 261 13.32 -45.48 -20.01
C LEU A 261 13.30 -46.25 -21.34
N GLN A 262 12.48 -47.30 -21.42
CA GLN A 262 12.34 -48.12 -22.63
C GLN A 262 11.64 -47.33 -23.75
N ASP A 263 12.21 -47.38 -24.95
CA ASP A 263 11.62 -46.79 -26.16
C ASP A 263 10.16 -47.25 -26.32
N LYS A 264 9.26 -46.31 -26.66
CA LYS A 264 7.80 -46.51 -26.85
C LYS A 264 6.98 -46.88 -25.61
N SER A 265 7.55 -46.84 -24.40
CA SER A 265 6.78 -47.11 -23.16
C SER A 265 5.75 -46.01 -22.83
N THR A 266 5.97 -44.76 -23.27
CA THR A 266 5.07 -43.62 -23.00
C THR A 266 5.14 -42.52 -24.09
N GLY A 267 4.81 -42.85 -25.34
CA GLY A 267 4.61 -41.85 -26.42
C GLY A 267 5.85 -41.06 -26.87
N LEU A 268 7.02 -41.33 -26.32
CA LEU A 268 8.32 -40.80 -26.77
C LEU A 268 8.99 -41.84 -27.67
N ALA A 269 9.25 -41.46 -28.93
CA ALA A 269 10.14 -42.18 -29.82
C ALA A 269 11.56 -41.66 -29.59
N VAL A 270 12.49 -42.56 -29.28
CA VAL A 270 13.89 -42.20 -29.04
C VAL A 270 14.78 -42.94 -30.03
N ASP A 271 15.54 -42.21 -30.84
CA ASP A 271 16.42 -42.80 -31.87
C ASP A 271 17.63 -43.54 -31.26
N HIS A 272 18.16 -43.06 -30.12
CA HIS A 272 19.30 -43.64 -29.41
C HIS A 272 19.09 -43.65 -27.90
N ALA A 273 19.29 -44.81 -27.26
CA ALA A 273 19.06 -44.98 -25.82
C ALA A 273 19.97 -44.12 -24.93
N LEU A 274 21.21 -43.87 -25.37
CA LEU A 274 22.15 -42.94 -24.74
C LEU A 274 22.73 -42.01 -25.83
N PRO A 275 23.11 -40.76 -25.47
CA PRO A 275 23.88 -39.91 -26.36
C PRO A 275 25.20 -40.59 -26.71
N ILE A 276 25.44 -40.77 -28.00
CA ILE A 276 26.74 -41.17 -28.53
C ILE A 276 27.38 -39.91 -29.10
N PHE A 277 28.63 -39.67 -28.75
CA PHE A 277 29.42 -38.57 -29.29
C PHE A 277 30.44 -39.16 -30.26
N PRO A 278 30.07 -39.39 -31.53
CA PRO A 278 31.00 -39.91 -32.53
C PRO A 278 32.09 -38.87 -32.77
N GLU A 279 33.34 -39.29 -32.62
CA GLU A 279 34.50 -38.44 -32.89
C GLU A 279 35.00 -38.64 -34.33
N ASP A 280 35.18 -37.53 -35.04
CA ASP A 280 35.55 -37.53 -36.46
C ASP A 280 37.03 -37.88 -36.71
N ASP A 281 37.88 -37.77 -35.67
CA ASP A 281 39.31 -38.16 -35.75
C ASP A 281 39.72 -39.21 -34.67
N PRO A 282 39.44 -40.50 -34.92
CA PRO A 282 39.83 -41.58 -34.01
C PRO A 282 41.34 -41.70 -33.76
N LYS A 283 42.19 -41.08 -34.58
CA LYS A 283 43.66 -41.15 -34.41
C LYS A 283 44.16 -40.23 -33.30
N ASN A 284 43.37 -39.21 -32.96
CA ASN A 284 43.65 -38.26 -31.88
C ASN A 284 43.17 -38.77 -30.51
N CYS A 285 42.63 -39.99 -30.43
CA CYS A 285 42.32 -40.68 -29.18
C CYS A 285 43.51 -41.52 -28.69
N GLU A 286 43.76 -41.54 -27.37
CA GLU A 286 44.77 -42.39 -26.75
C GLU A 286 44.39 -43.88 -26.84
N ASN A 287 43.10 -44.21 -26.72
CA ASN A 287 42.58 -45.57 -26.89
C ASN A 287 41.43 -45.65 -27.89
N PRO A 288 41.72 -45.75 -29.21
CA PRO A 288 40.69 -45.75 -30.25
C PRO A 288 39.71 -46.92 -30.20
N LYS A 289 40.02 -47.99 -29.45
CA LYS A 289 39.15 -49.17 -29.31
C LYS A 289 38.00 -48.96 -28.34
N GLU A 290 38.06 -47.92 -27.51
CA GLU A 290 37.01 -47.60 -26.53
C GLU A 290 35.96 -46.63 -27.07
N LEU A 291 36.18 -46.09 -28.27
CA LEU A 291 35.22 -45.23 -28.97
C LEU A 291 33.98 -46.04 -29.34
N GLU A 292 32.82 -45.61 -28.84
CA GLU A 292 31.53 -46.18 -29.22
C GLU A 292 30.97 -45.39 -30.41
N PHE A 293 30.81 -46.08 -31.55
CA PHE A 293 30.20 -45.50 -32.75
C PHE A 293 28.72 -45.89 -32.89
N GLU A 294 28.31 -46.96 -32.20
CA GLU A 294 26.95 -47.49 -32.21
C GLU A 294 26.52 -47.85 -30.80
N SER A 295 25.21 -47.80 -30.55
CA SER A 295 24.67 -48.12 -29.22
C SER A 295 24.83 -49.61 -28.93
N SER A 296 25.39 -49.93 -27.77
CA SER A 296 25.44 -51.32 -27.27
C SER A 296 24.06 -51.82 -26.82
N PHE A 297 23.06 -50.93 -26.68
CA PHE A 297 21.70 -51.29 -26.29
C PHE A 297 20.90 -51.76 -27.52
N ARG A 298 20.35 -52.97 -27.44
CA ARG A 298 19.45 -53.51 -28.45
C ARG A 298 18.09 -53.80 -27.82
N LEU A 299 17.03 -53.51 -28.55
CA LEU A 299 15.67 -53.90 -28.15
C LEU A 299 15.58 -55.43 -28.23
N ASP A 300 15.43 -56.09 -27.09
CA ASP A 300 15.21 -57.54 -27.05
C ASP A 300 13.75 -57.83 -27.43
N ASN A 301 13.51 -58.11 -28.71
CA ASN A 301 12.18 -58.43 -29.23
C ASN A 301 11.63 -59.77 -28.70
N THR A 302 12.46 -60.57 -28.04
CA THR A 302 12.08 -61.86 -27.44
C THR A 302 11.58 -61.71 -26.00
N ALA A 303 11.88 -60.60 -25.34
CA ALA A 303 11.39 -60.28 -24.00
C ALA A 303 10.07 -59.49 -24.05
N GLN A 304 9.07 -59.97 -24.83
CA GLN A 304 7.71 -59.47 -24.68
C GLN A 304 7.10 -60.09 -23.42
N LEU A 305 6.77 -59.26 -22.43
CA LEU A 305 5.86 -59.62 -21.35
C LEU A 305 4.52 -60.03 -21.99
N GLN A 306 4.27 -61.33 -22.10
CA GLN A 306 2.98 -61.83 -22.58
C GLN A 306 1.90 -61.36 -21.61
N HIS A 307 1.02 -60.47 -22.09
CA HIS A 307 -0.26 -60.23 -21.44
C HIS A 307 -1.05 -61.53 -21.52
N GLY A 308 -1.30 -62.17 -20.38
CA GLY A 308 -2.17 -63.34 -20.33
C GLY A 308 -3.59 -62.94 -20.70
N GLU A 309 -3.99 -63.18 -21.94
CA GLU A 309 -5.36 -63.04 -22.42
C GLU A 309 -5.96 -64.44 -22.51
N LYS A 310 -6.62 -64.86 -21.41
CA LYS A 310 -7.58 -65.96 -21.43
C LYS A 310 -8.80 -65.58 -20.61
N ASP A 311 -9.70 -64.86 -21.26
CA ASP A 311 -11.12 -65.11 -21.07
C ASP A 311 -11.47 -66.38 -21.87
N THR A 312 -11.57 -67.52 -21.18
CA THR A 312 -12.31 -68.66 -21.71
C THR A 312 -12.92 -69.42 -20.53
N SER A 313 -14.20 -69.14 -20.31
CA SER A 313 -15.13 -70.03 -19.64
C SER A 313 -15.20 -71.35 -20.42
N THR A 314 -14.94 -72.46 -19.74
CA THR A 314 -15.46 -73.78 -20.09
C THR A 314 -15.94 -74.46 -18.82
N LEU A 315 -17.25 -74.73 -18.79
CA LEU A 315 -17.97 -75.61 -17.89
C LEU A 315 -17.35 -77.02 -17.81
N GLY A 316 -17.40 -77.61 -16.62
CA GLY A 316 -17.02 -78.99 -16.30
C GLY A 316 -16.92 -79.20 -14.81
#